data_AF-A0A1L9R7I8-F1
#
_entry.id   AF-A0A1L9R7I8-F1
#
_cell.length_a   1.000
_cell.length_b   1.000
_cell.length_c   1.000
_cell.angle_alpha   90.00
_cell.angle_beta   90.00
_cell.angle_gamma   90.00
#
_symmetry.space_group_name_H-M   'P 1'
#
loop_
_entity.id
_entity.type
_entity.pdbx_description
1 polymer ?
#
loop_
_entity_poly.entity_id
_entity_poly.type
_entity_poly.pdbx_seq_one_letter_code
_entity_poly.pdbx_strand_id
1 'polypeptide(L)'
;MTESISFQTADGVTLRGWFFSSTASSSELPCLVLSPGFSAVKEMDIATFARHFASNLPLHCLVYDNRGFGESDTKEGQPRQEIIPAEQNSDLSDAITYAQSRDDVDADKIGIWGTSFSGGNVLYVGAVDRRVKSVLSQIPLVDGWATFHRVVRPDFLDALNLLFQQDRLDRAAGQPPGSLSVVDIDPNKPSALPSPDSYKFFSSWEEKSTWQNEVTVKT
;
A
#
# COMPACT_ATOMS: atom_id res chain seq x y z
N MET A 1 11.28 18.16 8.09
CA MET A 1 10.74 18.82 6.88
C MET A 1 9.98 17.78 6.06
N THR A 2 9.01 18.15 5.23
CA THR A 2 8.33 17.22 4.30
C THR A 2 8.60 17.65 2.86
N GLU A 3 9.09 16.73 2.03
CA GLU A 3 9.43 16.91 0.62
C GLU A 3 8.52 15.99 -0.22
N SER A 4 7.96 16.50 -1.33
CA SER A 4 7.29 15.64 -2.33
C SER A 4 8.34 14.93 -3.19
N ILE A 5 8.19 13.61 -3.34
CA ILE A 5 9.11 12.77 -4.09
C ILE A 5 8.40 11.98 -5.17
N SER A 6 9.15 11.58 -6.19
CA SER A 6 8.72 10.61 -7.19
C SER A 6 9.89 9.75 -7.61
N PHE A 7 9.65 8.47 -7.88
CA PHE A 7 10.66 7.53 -8.37
C PHE A 7 10.07 6.53 -9.34
N GLN A 8 10.91 6.04 -10.25
CA GLN A 8 10.54 5.02 -11.23
C GLN A 8 10.77 3.64 -10.64
N THR A 9 9.79 2.76 -10.80
CA THR A 9 9.93 1.32 -10.56
C THR A 9 10.73 0.67 -11.67
N ALA A 10 11.23 -0.55 -11.44
CA ALA A 10 12.02 -1.30 -12.41
C ALA A 10 11.28 -1.55 -13.74
N ASP A 11 9.94 -1.58 -13.72
CA ASP A 11 9.11 -1.77 -14.91
C ASP A 11 8.51 -0.48 -15.49
N GLY A 12 8.97 0.69 -15.00
CA GLY A 12 8.71 2.00 -15.60
C GLY A 12 7.46 2.73 -15.09
N VAL A 13 6.84 2.27 -14.00
CA VAL A 13 5.76 3.00 -13.31
C VAL A 13 6.35 4.04 -12.36
N THR A 14 5.88 5.29 -12.44
CA THR A 14 6.29 6.33 -11.49
C THR A 14 5.40 6.29 -10.25
N LEU A 15 6.03 6.09 -9.09
CA LEU A 15 5.38 6.17 -7.80
C LEU A 15 5.66 7.53 -7.15
N ARG A 16 4.66 8.06 -6.45
CA ARG A 16 4.70 9.37 -5.81
C ARG A 16 4.45 9.27 -4.32
N GLY A 17 5.11 10.15 -3.57
CA GLY A 17 5.17 10.05 -2.14
C GLY A 17 5.72 11.28 -1.45
N TRP A 18 6.04 11.10 -0.18
CA TRP A 18 6.65 12.10 0.67
C TRP A 18 7.88 11.55 1.37
N PHE A 19 8.91 12.39 1.47
CA PHE A 19 10.08 12.17 2.29
C PHE A 19 10.04 13.10 3.50
N PHE A 20 10.20 12.53 4.68
CA PHE A 20 10.16 13.22 5.97
C PHE A 20 11.57 13.26 6.55
N SER A 21 12.21 14.42 6.45
CA SER A 21 13.57 14.62 6.96
C SER A 21 13.57 14.82 8.48
N SER A 22 14.40 14.04 9.19
CA SER A 22 14.72 14.28 10.59
C SER A 22 15.61 15.51 10.74
N THR A 23 15.55 16.15 11.91
CA THR A 23 16.40 17.29 12.26
C THR A 23 17.62 16.89 13.08
N ALA A 24 17.89 15.59 13.23
CA ALA A 24 19.07 15.10 13.93
C ALA A 24 20.35 15.55 13.20
N SER A 25 21.37 15.90 13.98
CA SER A 25 22.66 16.37 13.47
C SER A 25 23.54 15.21 13.00
N SER A 26 23.34 14.78 11.76
CA SER A 26 24.20 13.83 11.01
C SER A 26 24.17 14.19 9.52
N SER A 27 25.23 13.85 8.77
CA SER A 27 25.24 14.01 7.31
C SER A 27 24.37 12.98 6.60
N GLU A 28 24.29 11.77 7.16
CA GLU A 28 23.48 10.66 6.66
C GLU A 28 22.72 10.03 7.84
N LEU A 29 21.45 9.69 7.63
CA LEU A 29 20.63 9.01 8.64
C LEU A 29 19.99 7.73 8.08
N PRO A 30 19.67 6.74 8.93
CA PRO A 30 18.83 5.61 8.55
C PRO A 30 17.52 6.07 7.91
N CYS A 31 16.94 5.26 7.03
CA CYS A 31 15.62 5.54 6.45
C CYS A 31 14.64 4.41 6.73
N LEU A 32 13.42 4.76 7.14
CA LEU A 32 12.29 3.87 7.26
C LEU A 32 11.35 4.08 6.07
N VAL A 33 11.15 3.04 5.24
CA VAL A 33 10.18 3.06 4.15
C VAL A 33 8.84 2.51 4.65
N LEU A 34 7.80 3.33 4.61
CA LEU A 34 6.46 3.01 5.10
C LEU A 34 5.53 2.73 3.90
N SER A 35 4.86 1.58 3.91
CA SER A 35 3.90 1.18 2.85
C SER A 35 2.45 1.13 3.36
N PRO A 36 1.49 1.81 2.69
CA PRO A 36 0.08 1.81 3.07
C PRO A 36 -0.58 0.42 2.97
N GLY A 37 -1.65 0.22 3.74
CA GLY A 37 -2.46 -1.00 3.70
C GLY A 37 -3.38 -1.11 2.47
N PHE A 38 -4.32 -2.05 2.52
CA PHE A 38 -5.23 -2.36 1.42
C PHE A 38 -5.97 -1.10 0.93
N SER A 39 -5.81 -0.75 -0.35
CA SER A 39 -6.36 0.45 -1.03
C SER A 39 -5.96 1.82 -0.47
N ALA A 40 -5.31 1.88 0.68
CA ALA A 40 -5.03 3.14 1.37
C ALA A 40 -3.95 3.95 0.64
N VAL A 41 -4.02 5.27 0.79
CA VAL A 41 -3.09 6.26 0.22
C VAL A 41 -2.26 6.92 1.32
N LYS A 42 -1.15 7.55 0.96
CA LYS A 42 -0.15 8.15 1.86
C LYS A 42 -0.73 9.19 2.82
N GLU A 43 -1.84 9.84 2.46
CA GLU A 43 -2.57 10.79 3.30
C GLU A 43 -3.20 10.12 4.53
N MET A 44 -3.57 8.85 4.45
CA MET A 44 -4.43 8.15 5.41
C MET A 44 -3.66 7.66 6.64
N ASP A 45 -3.37 8.58 7.55
CA ASP A 45 -2.66 8.40 8.85
C ASP A 45 -1.21 7.90 8.79
N ILE A 46 -0.80 7.20 7.74
CA ILE A 46 0.58 6.73 7.59
C ILE A 46 1.59 7.89 7.56
N ALA A 47 1.23 9.03 6.95
CA ALA A 47 2.02 10.25 7.02
C ALA A 47 2.14 10.83 8.46
N THR A 48 1.14 10.61 9.32
CA THR A 48 1.20 11.00 10.74
C THR A 48 2.26 10.17 11.46
N PHE A 49 2.32 8.86 11.22
CA PHE A 49 3.39 8.00 11.75
C PHE A 49 4.77 8.40 11.24
N ALA A 50 4.92 8.61 9.92
CA ALA A 50 6.19 9.04 9.33
C ALA A 50 6.69 10.36 9.92
N ARG A 51 5.80 11.35 10.04
CA ARG A 51 6.12 12.65 10.67
C ARG A 51 6.53 12.47 12.12
N HIS A 52 5.80 11.63 12.87
CA HIS A 52 6.13 11.35 14.26
C HIS A 52 7.51 10.70 14.40
N PHE A 53 7.81 9.65 13.62
CA PHE A 53 9.12 8.99 13.65
C PHE A 53 10.25 9.94 13.25
N ALA A 54 10.13 10.63 12.13
CA ALA A 54 11.18 11.55 11.68
C ALA A 54 11.43 12.72 12.64
N SER A 55 10.39 13.15 13.39
CA SER A 55 10.53 14.26 14.36
C SER A 55 11.12 13.82 15.71
N ASN A 56 10.99 12.55 16.07
CA ASN A 56 11.36 12.05 17.41
C ASN A 56 12.54 11.06 17.40
N LEU A 57 12.92 10.55 16.22
CA LEU A 57 14.01 9.60 16.04
C LEU A 57 15.04 10.14 15.05
N PRO A 58 16.32 9.73 15.16
CA PRO A 58 17.36 10.08 14.21
C PRO A 58 17.26 9.20 12.96
N LEU A 59 16.14 9.27 12.25
CA LEU A 59 15.90 8.55 10.99
C LEU A 59 14.96 9.32 10.06
N HIS A 60 15.16 9.17 8.76
CA HIS A 60 14.26 9.64 7.72
C HIS A 60 13.07 8.68 7.55
N CYS A 61 11.95 9.19 7.06
CA CYS A 61 10.82 8.34 6.66
C CYS A 61 10.43 8.62 5.21
N LEU A 62 10.21 7.57 4.44
CA LEU A 62 9.65 7.63 3.10
C LEU A 62 8.27 6.98 3.12
N VAL A 63 7.25 7.69 2.64
CA VAL A 63 5.90 7.16 2.42
C VAL A 63 5.56 7.33 0.95
N TYR A 64 4.90 6.36 0.31
CA TYR A 64 4.48 6.46 -1.09
C TYR A 64 3.08 5.86 -1.28
N ASP A 65 2.40 6.28 -2.35
CA ASP A 65 1.19 5.61 -2.82
C ASP A 65 1.56 4.35 -3.63
N ASN A 66 0.94 3.21 -3.34
CA ASN A 66 1.13 2.02 -4.16
C ASN A 66 0.68 2.28 -5.61
N ARG A 67 1.25 1.54 -6.58
CA ARG A 67 0.88 1.66 -7.99
C ARG A 67 -0.63 1.63 -8.21
N GLY A 68 -1.14 2.55 -9.04
CA GLY A 68 -2.57 2.67 -9.33
C GLY A 68 -3.43 3.29 -8.21
N PHE A 69 -2.84 3.67 -7.08
CA PHE A 69 -3.51 4.38 -5.98
C PHE A 69 -2.98 5.80 -5.83
N GLY A 70 -3.81 6.66 -5.22
CA GLY A 70 -3.47 8.05 -4.95
C GLY A 70 -2.88 8.76 -6.16
N GLU A 71 -1.68 9.32 -5.98
CA GLU A 71 -0.96 10.06 -7.01
C GLU A 71 0.01 9.19 -7.84
N SER A 72 0.17 7.91 -7.48
CA SER A 72 1.03 6.99 -8.23
C SER A 72 0.39 6.58 -9.54
N ASP A 73 1.24 6.35 -10.55
CA ASP A 73 0.78 5.96 -11.87
C ASP A 73 0.39 4.48 -11.92
N THR A 74 -0.24 4.07 -13.02
CA THR A 74 -0.34 2.66 -13.41
C THR A 74 0.66 2.39 -14.53
N LYS A 75 0.94 1.11 -14.76
CA LYS A 75 1.57 0.71 -16.01
C LYS A 75 0.62 0.98 -17.18
N GLU A 76 1.15 1.36 -18.33
CA GLU A 76 0.34 1.58 -19.54
C GLU A 76 -0.58 0.37 -19.82
N GLY A 77 -1.87 0.65 -20.00
CA GLY A 77 -2.89 -0.37 -20.22
C GLY A 77 -3.36 -1.14 -18.98
N GLN A 78 -2.81 -0.87 -17.79
CA GLN A 78 -3.32 -1.43 -16.53
C GLN A 78 -4.33 -0.51 -15.86
N PRO A 79 -5.36 -1.07 -15.21
CA PRO A 79 -6.36 -0.26 -14.52
C PRO A 79 -5.82 0.36 -13.23
N ARG A 80 -6.47 1.43 -12.78
CA ARG A 80 -6.28 1.95 -11.43
C ARG A 80 -7.02 1.07 -10.42
N GLN A 81 -6.75 1.26 -9.13
CA GLN A 81 -7.40 0.53 -8.03
C GLN A 81 -7.18 -1.00 -8.08
N GLU A 82 -6.13 -1.47 -8.75
CA GLU A 82 -5.79 -2.90 -8.84
C GLU A 82 -4.66 -3.26 -7.89
N ILE A 83 -4.88 -4.27 -7.05
CA ILE A 83 -3.92 -4.72 -6.04
C ILE A 83 -3.32 -6.04 -6.47
N ILE A 84 -2.05 -6.00 -6.87
CA ILE A 84 -1.25 -7.19 -7.19
C ILE A 84 -0.10 -7.26 -6.17
N PRO A 85 -0.14 -8.19 -5.19
CA PRO A 85 0.87 -8.24 -4.13
C PRO A 85 2.30 -8.37 -4.67
N ALA A 86 2.51 -9.18 -5.72
CA ALA A 86 3.83 -9.37 -6.30
C ALA A 86 4.41 -8.07 -6.89
N GLU A 87 3.57 -7.24 -7.52
CA GLU A 87 3.99 -5.94 -8.05
C GLU A 87 4.26 -4.95 -6.92
N GLN A 88 3.39 -4.86 -5.92
CA GLN A 88 3.61 -3.98 -4.76
C GLN A 88 4.85 -4.36 -3.94
N ASN A 89 5.20 -5.65 -3.87
CA ASN A 89 6.46 -6.12 -3.25
C ASN A 89 7.69 -5.70 -4.07
N SER A 90 7.61 -5.76 -5.41
CA SER A 90 8.67 -5.26 -6.28
C SER A 90 8.82 -3.75 -6.13
N ASP A 91 7.71 -3.01 -6.15
CA ASP A 91 7.67 -1.56 -5.97
C ASP A 91 8.25 -1.12 -4.62
N LEU A 92 7.98 -1.87 -3.54
CA LEU A 92 8.59 -1.61 -2.24
C LEU A 92 10.11 -1.78 -2.27
N SER A 93 10.62 -2.74 -3.06
CA SER A 93 12.05 -2.91 -3.29
C SER A 93 12.64 -1.74 -4.10
N ASP A 94 11.85 -1.16 -5.02
CA ASP A 94 12.24 0.05 -5.76
C ASP A 94 12.21 1.31 -4.88
N ALA A 95 11.27 1.39 -3.93
CA ALA A 95 11.25 2.46 -2.92
C ALA A 95 12.50 2.40 -2.02
N ILE A 96 12.96 1.20 -1.66
CA ILE A 96 14.25 1.00 -0.97
C ILE A 96 15.41 1.50 -1.85
N THR A 97 15.42 1.16 -3.14
CA THR A 97 16.44 1.64 -4.08
C THR A 97 16.49 3.17 -4.15
N TYR A 98 15.32 3.82 -4.25
CA TYR A 98 15.25 5.28 -4.24
C TYR A 98 15.78 5.85 -2.93
N ALA A 99 15.39 5.29 -1.78
CA ALA A 99 15.89 5.73 -0.48
C ALA A 99 17.43 5.64 -0.40
N GLN A 100 18.03 4.55 -0.88
CA GLN A 100 19.48 4.37 -0.91
C GLN A 100 20.22 5.30 -1.89
N SER A 101 19.53 5.85 -2.89
CA SER A 101 20.14 6.77 -3.85
C SER A 101 20.25 8.21 -3.36
N ARG A 102 19.71 8.53 -2.17
CA ARG A 102 19.75 9.88 -1.61
C ARG A 102 21.02 10.10 -0.80
N ASP A 103 21.62 11.27 -0.99
CA ASP A 103 22.85 11.67 -0.28
C ASP A 103 22.65 11.92 1.23
N ASP A 104 21.41 12.09 1.68
CA ASP A 104 21.05 12.29 3.10
C ASP A 104 20.69 10.98 3.83
N VAL A 105 20.71 9.84 3.12
CA VAL A 105 20.36 8.52 3.67
C VAL A 105 21.59 7.63 3.77
N ASP A 106 21.80 7.04 4.95
CA ASP A 106 22.77 5.96 5.14
C ASP A 106 22.24 4.71 4.41
N ALA A 107 22.79 4.43 3.23
CA ALA A 107 22.33 3.38 2.33
C ALA A 107 22.40 1.97 2.94
N ASP A 108 23.21 1.76 3.99
CA ASP A 108 23.33 0.48 4.69
C ASP A 108 22.33 0.33 5.84
N LYS A 109 21.53 1.36 6.15
CA LYS A 109 20.58 1.39 7.28
C LYS A 109 19.13 1.67 6.83
N ILE A 110 18.60 0.75 6.02
CA ILE A 110 17.19 0.81 5.59
C ILE A 110 16.32 -0.11 6.44
N GLY A 111 15.24 0.44 7.01
CA GLY A 111 14.15 -0.32 7.60
C GLY A 111 12.89 -0.22 6.73
N ILE A 112 11.97 -1.17 6.89
CA ILE A 112 10.64 -1.12 6.28
C ILE A 112 9.55 -1.27 7.33
N TRP A 113 8.44 -0.56 7.11
CA TRP A 113 7.26 -0.59 7.95
C TRP A 113 6.03 -0.75 7.08
N GLY A 114 5.11 -1.63 7.48
CA GLY A 114 3.90 -1.90 6.71
C GLY A 114 2.73 -2.14 7.65
N THR A 115 1.57 -1.64 7.26
CA THR A 115 0.32 -1.83 8.01
C THR A 115 -0.68 -2.66 7.22
N SER A 116 -1.44 -3.50 7.94
CA SER A 116 -2.53 -4.29 7.38
C SER A 116 -2.02 -5.18 6.23
N PHE A 117 -2.55 -5.01 5.01
CA PHE A 117 -2.07 -5.68 3.80
C PHE A 117 -0.55 -5.57 3.62
N SER A 118 0.00 -4.36 3.75
CA SER A 118 1.45 -4.15 3.61
C SER A 118 2.25 -4.64 4.81
N GLY A 119 1.61 -4.96 5.93
CA GLY A 119 2.23 -5.75 6.99
C GLY A 119 2.68 -7.13 6.48
N GLY A 120 1.91 -7.75 5.58
CA GLY A 120 2.32 -8.96 4.85
C GLY A 120 3.44 -8.68 3.85
N ASN A 121 3.32 -7.60 3.07
CA ASN A 121 4.32 -7.22 2.06
C ASN A 121 5.71 -7.02 2.68
N VAL A 122 5.81 -6.30 3.81
CA VAL A 122 7.11 -6.07 4.47
C VAL A 122 7.73 -7.33 5.04
N LEU A 123 6.94 -8.33 5.45
CA LEU A 123 7.46 -9.63 5.87
C LEU A 123 8.07 -10.38 4.68
N TYR A 124 7.41 -10.37 3.53
CA TYR A 124 7.94 -10.97 2.30
C TYR A 124 9.21 -10.26 1.84
N VAL A 125 9.16 -8.94 1.66
CA VAL A 125 10.31 -8.14 1.17
C VAL A 125 11.49 -8.24 2.14
N GLY A 126 11.25 -8.16 3.45
CA GLY A 126 12.32 -8.33 4.44
C GLY A 126 12.97 -9.73 4.43
N ALA A 127 12.29 -10.75 3.91
CA ALA A 127 12.86 -12.09 3.76
C ALA A 127 13.75 -12.21 2.51
N VAL A 128 13.43 -11.50 1.42
CA VAL A 128 14.09 -11.67 0.12
C VAL A 128 15.05 -10.55 -0.27
N ASP A 129 14.85 -9.33 0.22
CA ASP A 129 15.71 -8.17 -0.05
C ASP A 129 16.70 -7.93 1.11
N ARG A 130 17.98 -8.25 0.89
CA ARG A 130 19.04 -8.18 1.90
C ARG A 130 19.47 -6.76 2.29
N ARG A 131 18.96 -5.75 1.60
CA ARG A 131 19.20 -4.35 1.92
C ARG A 131 18.39 -3.92 3.16
N VAL A 132 17.29 -4.61 3.43
CA VAL A 132 16.44 -4.40 4.61
C VAL A 132 17.15 -4.88 5.88
N LYS A 133 17.26 -3.98 6.88
CA LYS A 133 17.90 -4.25 8.18
C LYS A 133 16.92 -4.36 9.34
N SER A 134 15.69 -3.89 9.16
CA SER A 134 14.63 -3.98 10.16
C SER A 134 13.26 -4.03 9.48
N VAL A 135 12.34 -4.81 10.06
CA VAL A 135 10.96 -4.97 9.59
C VAL A 135 10.01 -4.66 10.73
N LEU A 136 9.11 -3.71 10.50
CA LEU A 136 8.01 -3.37 11.40
C LEU A 136 6.69 -3.74 10.73
N SER A 137 6.13 -4.87 11.13
CA SER A 137 4.90 -5.42 10.54
C SER A 137 3.71 -5.18 11.48
N GLN A 138 2.89 -4.17 11.18
CA GLN A 138 1.72 -3.78 11.97
C GLN A 138 0.46 -4.48 11.45
N ILE A 139 -0.27 -5.16 12.34
CA ILE A 139 -1.56 -5.84 12.06
C ILE A 139 -1.60 -6.63 10.72
N PRO A 140 -0.62 -7.50 10.44
CA PRO A 140 -0.36 -7.96 9.08
C PRO A 140 -1.40 -8.94 8.52
N LEU A 141 -1.65 -8.83 7.22
CA LEU A 141 -2.28 -9.87 6.43
C LEU A 141 -1.24 -10.92 6.01
N VAL A 142 -1.09 -11.98 6.81
CA VAL A 142 -0.09 -13.06 6.56
C VAL A 142 -0.65 -14.27 5.84
N ASP A 143 -1.96 -14.49 5.95
CA ASP A 143 -2.70 -15.56 5.26
C ASP A 143 -3.92 -14.93 4.60
N GLY A 144 -3.81 -14.67 3.30
CA GLY A 144 -4.87 -14.05 2.52
C GLY A 144 -6.12 -14.92 2.45
N TRP A 145 -5.97 -16.24 2.34
CA TRP A 145 -7.10 -17.16 2.20
C TRP A 145 -7.88 -17.29 3.51
N ALA A 146 -7.20 -17.51 4.63
CA ALA A 146 -7.83 -17.57 5.94
C ALA A 146 -8.42 -16.21 6.33
N THR A 147 -7.81 -15.09 5.92
CA THR A 147 -8.35 -13.75 6.19
C THR A 147 -9.60 -13.48 5.35
N PHE A 148 -9.58 -13.83 4.06
CA PHE A 148 -10.76 -13.74 3.19
C PHE A 148 -11.96 -14.48 3.79
N HIS A 149 -11.80 -15.72 4.25
CA HIS A 149 -12.88 -16.50 4.87
C HIS A 149 -13.31 -16.02 6.26
N ARG A 150 -12.51 -15.18 6.93
CA ARG A 150 -12.86 -14.56 8.21
C ARG A 150 -13.59 -13.23 8.04
N VAL A 151 -13.28 -12.50 6.97
CA VAL A 151 -13.79 -11.15 6.71
C VAL A 151 -15.04 -11.18 5.83
N VAL A 152 -15.06 -12.06 4.83
CA VAL A 152 -16.20 -12.24 3.94
C VAL A 152 -17.24 -13.14 4.59
N ARG A 153 -18.49 -12.71 4.58
CA ARG A 153 -19.59 -13.51 5.09
C ARG A 153 -19.78 -14.78 4.24
N PRO A 154 -20.06 -15.94 4.86
CA PRO A 154 -20.21 -17.20 4.13
C PRO A 154 -21.25 -17.18 3.00
N ASP A 155 -22.34 -16.42 3.16
CA ASP A 155 -23.41 -16.28 2.17
C ASP A 155 -23.00 -15.48 0.92
N PHE A 156 -21.89 -14.75 0.96
CA PHE A 156 -21.35 -14.03 -0.20
C PHE A 156 -20.19 -14.74 -0.91
N LEU A 157 -19.65 -15.82 -0.33
CA LEU A 157 -18.48 -16.50 -0.87
C LEU A 157 -18.71 -17.00 -2.31
N ASP A 158 -19.84 -17.66 -2.56
CA ASP A 158 -20.14 -18.19 -3.90
C ASP A 158 -20.31 -17.07 -4.92
N ALA A 159 -21.00 -15.99 -4.56
CA ALA A 159 -21.20 -14.84 -5.42
C ALA A 159 -19.88 -14.12 -5.75
N LEU A 160 -18.99 -13.94 -4.75
CA LEU A 160 -17.68 -13.35 -4.97
C LEU A 160 -16.75 -14.27 -5.79
N ASN A 161 -16.78 -15.58 -5.56
CA ASN A 161 -16.02 -16.52 -6.38
C ASN A 161 -16.50 -16.52 -7.84
N LEU A 162 -17.80 -16.38 -8.09
CA LEU A 162 -18.35 -16.21 -9.44
C LEU A 162 -17.92 -14.88 -10.04
N LEU A 163 -17.94 -13.79 -9.26
CA LEU A 163 -17.47 -12.47 -9.69
C LEU A 163 -15.99 -12.50 -10.13
N PHE A 164 -15.13 -13.15 -9.35
CA PHE A 164 -13.71 -13.32 -9.70
C PHE A 164 -13.52 -14.14 -10.99
N GLN A 165 -14.28 -15.21 -11.17
CA GLN A 165 -14.22 -16.02 -12.38
C GLN A 165 -14.70 -15.26 -13.61
N GLN A 166 -15.83 -14.54 -13.47
CA GLN A 166 -16.42 -13.78 -14.56
C GLN A 166 -15.54 -12.60 -14.97
N ASP A 167 -14.94 -11.86 -14.03
CA ASP A 167 -14.01 -10.77 -14.33
C ASP A 167 -12.82 -11.23 -15.20
N ARG A 168 -12.30 -12.45 -14.97
CA ARG A 168 -11.24 -13.00 -15.81
C ARG A 168 -11.70 -13.25 -17.25
N LEU A 169 -12.93 -13.74 -17.45
CA LEU A 169 -13.50 -13.96 -18.78
C LEU A 169 -13.81 -12.64 -19.48
N ASP A 170 -14.40 -11.70 -18.77
CA ASP A 170 -14.79 -10.38 -19.28
C ASP A 170 -13.56 -9.59 -19.74
N ARG A 171 -12.49 -9.56 -18.94
CA ARG A 171 -11.21 -8.95 -19.32
C ARG A 171 -10.58 -9.62 -20.53
N ALA A 172 -10.64 -10.95 -20.63
CA ALA A 172 -10.15 -11.68 -21.81
C ALA A 172 -10.95 -11.34 -23.08
N ALA A 173 -12.22 -10.94 -22.94
CA ALA A 173 -13.06 -10.43 -24.01
C ALA A 173 -12.92 -8.92 -24.24
N GLY A 174 -11.97 -8.25 -23.58
CA GLY A 174 -11.70 -6.82 -23.72
C GLY A 174 -12.68 -5.90 -22.97
N GLN A 175 -13.49 -6.44 -22.04
CA GLN A 175 -14.32 -5.63 -21.17
C GLN A 175 -13.49 -4.95 -20.07
N PRO A 176 -13.96 -3.81 -19.53
CA PRO A 176 -13.34 -3.19 -18.36
C PRO A 176 -13.31 -4.14 -17.14
N PRO A 177 -12.33 -3.96 -16.23
CA PRO A 177 -12.34 -4.62 -14.93
C PRO A 177 -13.65 -4.49 -14.17
N GLY A 178 -14.10 -5.59 -13.57
CA GLY A 178 -15.06 -5.55 -12.48
C GLY A 178 -14.45 -4.89 -11.24
N SER A 179 -15.28 -4.20 -10.47
CA SER A 179 -14.90 -3.53 -9.24
C SER A 179 -15.85 -3.82 -8.09
N LEU A 180 -15.35 -3.59 -6.87
CA LEU A 180 -16.07 -3.71 -5.61
C LEU A 180 -15.73 -2.50 -4.75
N SER A 181 -16.70 -2.02 -3.96
CA SER A 181 -16.41 -1.01 -2.94
C SER A 181 -15.45 -1.57 -1.89
N VAL A 182 -14.50 -0.75 -1.44
CA VAL A 182 -13.61 -1.13 -0.35
C VAL A 182 -14.41 -1.26 0.95
N VAL A 183 -15.32 -0.33 1.21
CA VAL A 183 -16.22 -0.32 2.37
C VAL A 183 -17.65 0.04 1.96
N ASP A 184 -18.64 -0.36 2.74
CA ASP A 184 -20.04 0.07 2.61
C ASP A 184 -20.61 0.41 4.00
N ILE A 185 -21.56 1.35 4.05
CA ILE A 185 -22.26 1.72 5.28
C ILE A 185 -23.19 0.59 5.75
N ASP A 186 -23.75 -0.17 4.81
CA ASP A 186 -24.56 -1.33 5.10
C ASP A 186 -23.65 -2.56 5.27
N PRO A 187 -23.49 -3.09 6.50
CA PRO A 187 -22.66 -4.26 6.74
C PRO A 187 -23.20 -5.54 6.08
N ASN A 188 -24.39 -5.48 5.48
CA ASN A 188 -24.97 -6.56 4.70
C ASN A 188 -24.72 -6.42 3.19
N LYS A 189 -24.09 -5.35 2.72
CA LYS A 189 -23.65 -5.27 1.32
C LYS A 189 -22.23 -5.82 1.16
N PRO A 190 -21.94 -6.53 0.05
CA PRO A 190 -20.59 -6.95 -0.26
C PRO A 190 -19.64 -5.75 -0.38
N SER A 191 -18.53 -5.79 0.35
CA SER A 191 -17.40 -4.88 0.21
C SER A 191 -16.11 -5.59 0.63
N ALA A 192 -14.94 -5.07 0.25
CA ALA A 192 -13.66 -5.73 0.54
C ALA A 192 -13.35 -5.77 2.04
N LEU A 193 -13.75 -4.73 2.79
CA LEU A 193 -13.54 -4.54 4.22
C LEU A 193 -14.88 -4.21 4.92
N PRO A 194 -15.76 -5.19 5.11
CA PRO A 194 -17.16 -5.02 5.54
C PRO A 194 -17.35 -4.69 7.03
N SER A 195 -16.30 -4.26 7.73
CA SER A 195 -16.40 -3.95 9.17
C SER A 195 -16.85 -2.50 9.41
N PRO A 196 -17.64 -2.22 10.47
CA PRO A 196 -18.01 -0.85 10.82
C PRO A 196 -16.80 0.07 11.08
N ASP A 197 -15.73 -0.48 11.66
CA ASP A 197 -14.49 0.27 11.92
C ASP A 197 -13.76 0.62 10.63
N SER A 198 -13.75 -0.29 9.65
CA SER A 198 -13.24 -0.02 8.30
C SER A 198 -14.05 1.10 7.65
N TYR A 199 -15.39 0.99 7.63
CA TYR A 199 -16.23 2.04 7.06
C TYR A 199 -15.95 3.39 7.70
N LYS A 200 -15.91 3.46 9.05
CA LYS A 200 -15.62 4.70 9.78
C LYS A 200 -14.26 5.28 9.43
N PHE A 201 -13.22 4.46 9.36
CA PHE A 201 -11.87 4.92 9.02
C PHE A 201 -11.84 5.46 7.58
N PHE A 202 -12.19 4.62 6.60
CA PHE A 202 -12.06 4.95 5.18
C PHE A 202 -12.96 6.12 4.75
N SER A 203 -14.23 6.14 5.16
CA SER A 203 -15.16 7.24 4.82
C SER A 203 -14.69 8.59 5.39
N SER A 204 -13.92 8.59 6.49
CA SER A 204 -13.38 9.82 7.07
C SER A 204 -12.27 10.49 6.22
N TRP A 205 -11.77 9.78 5.20
CA TRP A 205 -10.69 10.22 4.30
C TRP A 205 -11.16 10.57 2.89
N GLU A 206 -12.40 10.24 2.49
CA GLU A 206 -12.93 10.50 1.14
C GLU A 206 -12.81 11.96 0.72
N GLU A 207 -13.13 12.90 1.62
CA GLU A 207 -13.05 14.34 1.34
C GLU A 207 -11.66 14.95 1.63
N LYS A 208 -10.75 14.19 2.25
CA LYS A 208 -9.45 14.69 2.75
C LYS A 208 -8.24 14.17 1.96
N SER A 209 -8.47 13.29 1.00
CA SER A 209 -7.42 12.59 0.29
C SER A 209 -7.84 12.29 -1.15
N THR A 210 -6.94 11.68 -1.89
CA THR A 210 -7.19 11.17 -3.26
C THR A 210 -7.77 9.75 -3.25
N TRP A 211 -8.09 9.21 -2.06
CA TRP A 211 -8.63 7.87 -1.91
C TRP A 211 -9.99 7.73 -2.59
N GLN A 212 -10.24 6.56 -3.17
CA GLN A 212 -11.49 6.22 -3.83
C GLN A 212 -12.01 4.92 -3.22
N ASN A 213 -13.31 4.86 -2.94
CA ASN A 213 -13.97 3.67 -2.40
C ASN A 213 -14.21 2.59 -3.47
N GLU A 214 -13.13 2.15 -4.11
CA GLU A 214 -13.16 1.17 -5.19
C GLU A 214 -11.87 0.33 -5.22
N VAL A 215 -12.02 -0.96 -5.52
CA VAL A 215 -10.94 -1.89 -5.84
C VAL A 215 -11.38 -2.81 -6.97
N THR A 216 -10.49 -3.15 -7.89
CA THR A 216 -10.80 -4.16 -8.91
C THR A 216 -10.91 -5.55 -8.28
N VAL A 217 -11.70 -6.44 -8.87
CA VAL A 217 -11.95 -7.79 -8.33
C VAL A 217 -10.94 -8.85 -8.78
N LYS A 218 -9.79 -8.43 -9.33
CA LYS A 218 -8.78 -9.37 -9.82
C LYS A 218 -8.17 -10.18 -8.68
N THR A 219 -8.10 -11.50 -8.90
CA THR A 219 -7.46 -12.47 -8.00
C THR A 219 -6.25 -13.12 -8.66
#